data_AF-A0A8C5TZ85-F1
#
_entry.id   AF-A0A8C5TZ85-F1
#
_cell.length_a   1.000
_cell.length_b   1.000
_cell.length_c   1.000
_cell.angle_alpha   90.00
_cell.angle_beta   90.00
_cell.angle_gamma   90.00
#
_symmetry.space_group_name_H-M   'P 1'
#
loop_
_entity.id
_entity.type
_entity.pdbx_description
1 polymer ?
#
loop_
_entity_poly.entity_id
_entity_poly.type
_entity_poly.pdbx_seq_one_letter_code
_entity_poly.pdbx_strand_id
1 'polypeptide(L)'
;MVTKTSVLLSWEFPENYNSPTPYKIQYNGLHVDVDGRTTKKLITHLRPRTFYNFVLMNQGNSMGGLQQNVAAWTAADMLAKKPEVTHKPDADGNVVVILPDVKNSIWG
;
A
#
# COMPACT_ATOMS: atom_id res chain seq x y z
N MET A 1 5.26 -1.44 0.19
CA MET A 1 4.61 -1.94 1.43
C MET A 1 3.16 -1.54 1.41
N VAL A 2 2.25 -2.40 1.88
CA VAL A 2 0.82 -2.10 1.93
C VAL A 2 0.27 -2.39 3.33
N THR A 3 -0.60 -1.52 3.83
CA THR A 3 -1.31 -1.68 5.09
C THR A 3 -2.82 -1.61 4.87
N LYS A 4 -3.60 -1.62 5.96
CA LYS A 4 -5.05 -1.46 5.94
C LYS A 4 -5.50 -0.15 5.27
N THR A 5 -4.76 0.95 5.47
CA THR A 5 -5.20 2.30 5.05
C THR A 5 -4.10 3.10 4.36
N SER A 6 -2.96 2.47 4.07
CA SER A 6 -1.85 3.14 3.41
C SER A 6 -1.08 2.23 2.46
N VAL A 7 -0.46 2.84 1.45
CA VAL A 7 0.45 2.21 0.51
C VAL A 7 1.70 3.06 0.43
N LEU A 8 2.87 2.45 0.67
CA LEU A 8 4.17 3.07 0.38
C LEU A 8 4.57 2.70 -1.04
N LEU A 9 4.58 3.69 -1.91
CA LEU A 9 5.10 3.60 -3.28
C LEU A 9 6.58 3.97 -3.27
N SER A 10 7.38 3.22 -4.03
CA SER A 10 8.81 3.45 -4.23
C SER A 10 9.18 3.25 -5.69
N TRP A 11 10.07 4.09 -6.21
CA TRP A 11 10.53 4.08 -7.60
C TRP A 11 11.99 4.48 -7.68
N GLU A 12 12.62 4.24 -8.83
CA GLU A 12 14.01 4.61 -9.10
C GLU A 12 14.07 5.73 -10.14
N PHE A 13 15.16 6.50 -10.14
CA PHE A 13 15.41 7.50 -11.16
C PHE A 13 15.99 6.84 -12.42
N PRO A 14 15.55 7.21 -13.63
CA PRO A 14 16.23 6.83 -14.86
C PRO A 14 17.70 7.26 -14.87
N GLU A 15 18.59 6.53 -15.55
CA GLU A 15 20.04 6.81 -15.62
C GLU A 15 20.36 8.24 -16.13
N ASN A 16 19.44 8.86 -16.87
CA ASN A 16 19.55 10.20 -17.45
C ASN A 16 18.66 11.25 -16.75
N TYR A 17 18.23 11.01 -15.50
CA TYR A 17 17.41 11.96 -14.76
C TYR A 17 18.21 13.21 -14.35
N ASN A 18 17.92 14.35 -14.99
CA ASN A 18 18.64 15.60 -14.78
C ASN A 18 17.72 16.81 -14.49
N SER A 19 16.59 16.62 -13.80
CA SER A 19 15.74 17.77 -13.47
C SER A 19 14.95 17.53 -12.19
N PRO A 20 14.79 18.53 -11.29
CA PRO A 20 13.89 18.47 -10.15
C PRO A 20 12.41 18.57 -10.58
N THR A 21 12.04 18.04 -11.76
CA THR A 21 10.69 18.15 -12.29
C THR A 21 9.74 17.39 -11.37
N PRO A 22 8.73 18.06 -10.80
CA PRO A 22 7.77 17.42 -9.90
C PRO A 22 7.08 16.25 -10.58
N TYR A 23 6.72 15.24 -9.79
CA TYR A 23 5.86 14.15 -10.23
C TYR A 23 4.43 14.38 -9.74
N LYS A 24 3.50 13.68 -10.38
CA LYS A 24 2.13 13.51 -9.89
C LYS A 24 1.85 12.02 -9.76
N ILE A 25 1.20 11.66 -8.66
CA ILE A 25 0.57 10.35 -8.52
C ILE A 25 -0.92 10.53 -8.72
N GLN A 26 -1.50 9.79 -9.67
CA GLN A 26 -2.93 9.75 -9.92
C GLN A 26 -3.53 8.42 -9.45
N TYR A 27 -4.66 8.47 -8.76
CA TYR A 27 -5.44 7.29 -8.37
C TYR A 27 -6.88 7.68 -8.10
N ASN A 28 -7.86 6.88 -8.55
CA ASN A 28 -9.30 7.12 -8.34
C ASN A 28 -9.75 8.57 -8.65
N GLY A 29 -9.19 9.19 -9.67
CA GLY A 29 -9.47 10.59 -10.04
C GLY A 29 -8.81 11.66 -9.15
N LEU A 30 -8.11 11.27 -8.09
CA LEU A 30 -7.32 12.16 -7.24
C LEU A 30 -5.90 12.30 -7.76
N HIS A 31 -5.26 13.43 -7.41
CA HIS A 31 -3.84 13.66 -7.64
C HIS A 31 -3.09 13.92 -6.33
N VAL A 32 -1.81 13.59 -6.32
CA VAL A 32 -0.89 13.93 -5.25
C VAL A 32 0.39 14.46 -5.88
N ASP A 33 0.76 15.69 -5.53
CA ASP A 33 2.04 16.25 -5.94
C ASP A 33 3.18 15.61 -5.15
N VAL A 34 4.28 15.38 -5.87
CA VAL A 34 5.46 14.70 -5.37
C VAL A 34 6.68 15.50 -5.79
N ASP A 35 7.55 15.78 -4.83
CA ASP A 35 8.84 16.40 -5.10
C ASP A 35 9.67 15.49 -6.02
N GLY A 36 10.19 16.07 -7.11
CA GLY A 36 11.02 15.39 -8.09
C GLY A 36 12.26 14.72 -7.49
N ARG A 37 12.73 15.15 -6.33
CA ARG A 37 13.91 14.61 -5.65
C ARG A 37 13.63 13.36 -4.81
N THR A 38 12.37 12.97 -4.67
CA THR A 38 11.98 11.82 -3.85
C THR A 38 11.80 10.56 -4.70
N THR A 39 12.11 9.42 -4.10
CA THR A 39 11.95 8.07 -4.69
C THR A 39 10.88 7.25 -3.98
N LYS A 40 10.14 7.88 -3.07
CA LYS A 40 9.10 7.22 -2.27
C LYS A 40 8.01 8.19 -1.84
N LYS A 41 6.78 7.70 -1.79
CA LYS A 41 5.62 8.43 -1.26
C LYS A 41 4.71 7.49 -0.49
N LEU A 42 4.37 7.89 0.73
CA LEU A 42 3.32 7.24 1.50
C LEU A 42 1.97 7.86 1.12
N ILE A 43 1.07 7.05 0.60
CA ILE A 43 -0.33 7.40 0.39
C ILE A 43 -1.12 6.89 1.60
N THR A 44 -1.87 7.76 2.27
CA THR A 44 -2.64 7.47 3.48
C THR A 44 -4.14 7.69 3.25
N HIS A 45 -4.95 7.39 4.28
CA HIS A 45 -6.41 7.56 4.25
C HIS A 45 -7.11 6.75 3.15
N LEU A 46 -6.51 5.61 2.77
CA LEU A 46 -7.12 4.66 1.85
C LEU A 46 -8.20 3.84 2.57
N ARG A 47 -9.19 3.38 1.80
CA ARG A 47 -10.22 2.49 2.30
C ARG A 47 -9.64 1.08 2.46
N PRO A 48 -9.92 0.37 3.56
CA PRO A 48 -9.56 -1.04 3.71
C PRO A 48 -10.15 -1.91 2.61
N ARG A 49 -9.49 -3.02 2.30
CA ARG A 49 -9.95 -4.03 1.33
C ARG A 49 -10.44 -3.42 0.01
N THR A 50 -9.68 -2.47 -0.52
CA THR A 50 -10.01 -1.75 -1.74
C THR A 50 -8.83 -1.86 -2.71
N PHE A 51 -9.15 -2.12 -3.97
CA PHE A 51 -8.16 -2.09 -5.05
C PHE A 51 -7.87 -0.64 -5.44
N TYR A 52 -6.58 -0.31 -5.53
CA TYR A 52 -6.10 0.97 -6.00
C TYR A 52 -5.11 0.78 -7.13
N ASN A 53 -5.26 1.63 -8.14
CA ASN A 53 -4.31 1.75 -9.24
C ASN A 53 -3.63 3.12 -9.16
N PHE A 54 -2.32 3.13 -8.90
CA PHE A 54 -1.52 4.34 -8.77
C PHE A 54 -0.68 4.54 -10.02
N VAL A 55 -0.78 5.73 -10.62
CA VAL A 55 0.05 6.12 -11.76
C VAL A 55 0.96 7.26 -11.34
N LEU A 56 2.26 6.99 -11.23
CA LEU A 56 3.29 8.02 -11.08
C LEU A 56 3.68 8.51 -12.46
N MET A 57 3.65 9.83 -12.66
CA MET A 57 4.04 10.47 -13.92
C MET A 57 4.81 11.77 -13.67
N ASN A 58 5.77 12.07 -14.53
CA ASN A 58 6.46 13.36 -14.51
C ASN A 58 5.58 14.48 -15.10
N GLN A 59 5.70 15.70 -14.58
CA GLN A 59 4.95 16.85 -15.10
C GLN A 59 5.55 17.46 -16.39
N GLY A 60 6.68 16.93 -16.91
CA GLY A 60 7.33 17.37 -18.15
C GLY A 60 6.92 16.57 -19.40
N ASN A 61 6.94 17.24 -20.57
CA ASN A 61 6.42 16.77 -21.87
C ASN A 61 6.94 15.39 -22.34
N SER A 62 5.98 14.47 -22.50
CA SER A 62 5.68 13.60 -23.66
C SER A 62 6.73 12.81 -24.44
N MET A 63 8.03 12.78 -24.09
CA MET A 63 9.00 11.93 -24.80
C MET A 63 10.01 11.31 -23.82
N GLY A 64 9.59 10.23 -23.12
CA GLY A 64 10.49 9.40 -22.30
C GLY A 64 10.51 9.70 -20.79
N GLY A 65 9.55 10.48 -20.27
CA GLY A 65 9.41 10.72 -18.84
C GLY A 65 9.03 9.45 -18.05
N LEU A 66 9.45 9.38 -16.78
CA LEU A 66 9.09 8.28 -15.88
C LEU A 66 7.55 8.19 -15.75
N GLN A 67 6.99 7.10 -16.29
CA GLN A 67 5.61 6.67 -16.04
C GLN A 67 5.65 5.28 -15.42
N GLN A 68 5.19 5.17 -14.18
CA GLN A 68 5.15 3.91 -13.43
C GLN A 68 3.72 3.64 -12.97
N ASN A 69 3.23 2.44 -13.25
CA ASN A 69 1.93 1.98 -12.80
C ASN A 69 2.10 0.93 -11.72
N VAL A 70 1.50 1.16 -10.55
CA VAL A 70 1.54 0.24 -9.41
C VAL A 70 0.13 -0.02 -8.93
N ALA A 71 -0.28 -1.29 -8.98
CA ALA A 71 -1.54 -1.74 -8.43
C ALA A 71 -1.34 -2.34 -7.03
N ALA A 72 -2.24 -2.03 -6.11
CA ALA A 72 -2.20 -2.56 -4.75
C ALA A 72 -3.59 -2.78 -4.18
N TRP A 73 -3.72 -3.83 -3.35
CA TRP A 73 -4.90 -4.08 -2.53
C TRP A 73 -4.60 -3.67 -1.10
N THR A 74 -5.35 -2.71 -0.55
CA THR A 74 -5.24 -2.42 0.88
C THR A 74 -5.68 -3.63 1.69
N ALA A 75 -4.98 -3.88 2.80
CA ALA A 75 -5.27 -5.03 3.63
C ALA A 75 -6.72 -4.94 4.16
N ALA A 76 -7.33 -6.10 4.37
CA ALA A 76 -8.58 -6.18 5.12
C ALA A 76 -8.37 -5.70 6.56
N ASP A 77 -9.46 -5.41 7.25
CA ASP A 77 -9.41 -5.12 8.68
C ASP A 77 -8.97 -6.37 9.43
N MET A 78 -7.68 -6.50 9.68
CA MET A 78 -7.15 -7.60 10.45
C MET A 78 -7.28 -7.24 11.92
N LEU A 79 -8.07 -8.07 12.62
CA LEU A 79 -8.32 -8.10 14.06
C LEU A 79 -9.51 -7.24 14.54
N ALA A 80 -10.72 -7.82 14.52
CA ALA A 80 -11.82 -7.32 15.36
C ALA A 80 -11.59 -7.59 16.86
N LYS A 81 -10.68 -8.52 17.20
CA LYS A 81 -10.34 -8.95 18.57
C LYS A 81 -8.85 -9.30 18.65
N LYS A 82 -8.26 -9.24 19.84
CA LYS A 82 -6.90 -9.76 20.10
C LYS A 82 -6.88 -11.30 19.97
N PRO A 83 -5.80 -11.90 19.43
CA PRO A 83 -5.62 -13.36 19.47
C PRO A 83 -5.69 -13.89 20.90
N GLU A 84 -6.37 -15.02 21.08
CA GLU A 84 -6.44 -15.72 22.35
C GLU A 84 -5.40 -16.83 22.39
N VAL A 85 -4.83 -17.07 23.57
CA VAL A 85 -3.79 -18.08 23.78
C VAL A 85 -4.29 -19.00 24.88
N THR A 86 -4.18 -20.32 24.69
CA THR A 86 -4.55 -21.26 25.76
C THR A 86 -3.74 -20.96 27.01
N HIS A 87 -4.43 -20.89 28.16
CA HIS A 87 -3.81 -20.47 29.42
C HIS A 87 -2.80 -21.50 29.97
N LYS A 88 -2.81 -22.73 29.46
CA LYS A 88 -1.89 -23.80 29.85
C LYS A 88 -1.38 -24.54 28.61
N PRO A 89 -0.08 -24.90 28.57
CA PRO A 89 0.45 -25.81 27.58
C PRO A 89 -0.20 -27.20 27.69
N ASP A 90 -0.31 -27.92 26.58
CA ASP A 90 -0.72 -29.33 26.59
C ASP A 90 0.37 -30.23 27.20
N ALA A 91 0.11 -31.54 27.26
CA ALA A 91 1.03 -32.53 27.84
C ALA A 91 2.41 -32.57 27.13
N ASP A 92 2.46 -32.12 25.88
CA ASP A 92 3.67 -32.06 25.06
C ASP A 92 4.34 -30.66 25.09
N GLY A 93 3.77 -29.72 25.85
CA GLY A 93 4.28 -28.36 26.02
C GLY A 93 3.84 -27.38 24.91
N ASN A 94 2.90 -27.74 24.05
CA ASN A 94 2.41 -26.85 23.00
C ASN A 94 1.37 -25.86 23.54
N VAL A 95 1.32 -24.68 22.92
CA VAL A 95 0.33 -23.64 23.22
C VAL A 95 -0.46 -23.34 21.94
N VAL A 96 -1.79 -23.35 22.04
CA VAL A 96 -2.66 -23.06 20.91
C VAL A 96 -2.96 -21.56 20.88
N VAL A 97 -2.67 -20.93 19.75
CA VAL A 97 -3.02 -19.54 19.47
C VAL A 97 -4.26 -19.53 18.58
N ILE A 98 -5.35 -18.98 19.10
CA ILE A 98 -6.60 -18.79 18.37
C ILE A 98 -6.55 -17.41 17.72
N LEU A 99 -6.36 -17.41 16.41
CA LEU A 99 -6.42 -16.18 15.61
C LEU A 99 -7.89 -15.81 15.37
N PRO A 100 -8.25 -14.52 15.47
CA PRO A 100 -9.61 -14.08 15.17
C PRO A 100 -9.88 -14.17 13.68
N ASP A 101 -11.15 -14.39 13.32
CA ASP A 101 -11.57 -14.46 11.93
C ASP A 101 -11.24 -13.16 11.18
N VAL A 102 -10.61 -13.31 10.02
CA VAL A 102 -10.54 -12.23 9.04
C VAL A 102 -11.96 -12.05 8.52
N LYS A 103 -12.54 -10.86 8.71
CA LYS A 103 -13.86 -10.52 8.12
C LYS A 103 -13.74 -10.51 6.60
N ASN A 104 -13.90 -11.68 5.99
CA ASN A 104 -14.25 -11.81 4.60
C ASN A 104 -15.74 -11.49 4.51
N SER A 105 -16.10 -10.27 4.13
CA SER A 105 -17.46 -10.02 3.64
C SER A 105 -17.68 -10.98 2.48
N ILE A 106 -18.50 -11.99 2.75
CA ILE A 106 -19.12 -12.87 1.79
C ILE A 106 -20.11 -11.96 1.06
N TRP A 107 -20.01 -11.92 -0.26
CA TRP A 107 -20.97 -11.20 -1.09
C TRP A 107 -22.37 -11.76 -0.82
N GLY A 108 -23.32 -10.87 -0.53
CA GLY A 108 -24.76 -11.14 -0.56
C GLY A 108 -25.35 -10.60 -1.85
#